data_AF-A0A072ULM4-F1
#
_entry.id   AF-A0A072ULM4-F1
#
_cell.length_a   1.000
_cell.length_b   1.000
_cell.length_c   1.000
_cell.angle_alpha   90.00
_cell.angle_beta   90.00
_cell.angle_gamma   90.00
#
_symmetry.space_group_name_H-M   'P 1'
#
loop_
_entity.id
_entity.type
_entity.pdbx_description
1 polymer ?
#
loop_
_entity_poly.entity_id
_entity_poly.type
_entity_poly.pdbx_seq_one_letter_code
_entity_poly.pdbx_strand_id
1 'polypeptide(L)'
;MESGSVKRKSGGGGGNAVEVLDGSNIMELVGNKDVFSNFVNHKFQELDRDKDGKLSLTELQPAVSDIGSALGLPAKGTNPDSDHIYSEVLNEFTHGKQEKVSKTEFKEVLSDILLGMAAGLKRDPIVILRIDGEDLLEFLNGPSYEPEIVSIFSQIESPQKSLHDLIIQALSKLNVDQGIPPTSDSWVISNIVEPALLSEHGHDLDKPVSQEIFLEEFKKVALSVANRLKEQPVIVAHSESTFDGNGVKRLLSNKFELDKVGLFSFWISIT
;
A
#
# COMPACT_ATOMS: atom_id res chain seq x y z
N MET A 1 -16.33 -10.02 37.85
CA MET A 1 -15.29 -11.06 37.86
C MET A 1 -14.84 -11.26 36.43
N GLU A 2 -13.57 -10.94 36.19
CA GLU A 2 -12.70 -11.25 35.05
C GLU A 2 -13.13 -10.89 33.62
N SER A 3 -12.82 -9.66 33.22
CA SER A 3 -12.54 -9.28 31.83
C SER A 3 -11.11 -9.71 31.48
N GLY A 4 -10.97 -10.82 30.76
CA GLY A 4 -9.69 -11.30 30.24
C GLY A 4 -9.23 -10.47 29.05
N SER A 5 -8.36 -9.49 29.29
CA SER A 5 -7.61 -8.81 28.23
C SER A 5 -6.56 -9.76 27.66
N VAL A 6 -6.75 -10.21 26.43
CA VAL A 6 -5.71 -10.95 25.69
C VAL A 6 -4.61 -9.96 25.30
N LYS A 7 -3.60 -9.87 26.15
CA LYS A 7 -2.35 -9.16 25.91
C LYS A 7 -1.54 -9.99 24.90
N ARG A 8 -1.57 -9.62 23.62
CA ARG A 8 -0.65 -10.19 22.64
C ARG A 8 0.77 -9.71 22.97
N LYS A 9 1.62 -10.70 23.20
CA LYS A 9 2.99 -10.62 23.67
C LYS A 9 3.85 -10.04 22.54
N SER A 10 4.50 -8.91 22.79
CA SER A 10 5.59 -8.41 21.95
C SER A 10 6.73 -9.44 21.96
N GLY A 11 6.89 -10.17 20.86
CA GLY A 11 8.09 -10.96 20.61
C GLY A 11 9.20 -10.00 20.21
N GLY A 12 10.23 -9.91 21.04
CA GLY A 12 11.45 -9.20 20.72
C GLY A 12 12.34 -10.06 19.82
N GLY A 13 12.78 -9.44 18.73
CA GLY A 13 13.76 -9.89 17.74
C GLY A 13 13.82 -8.76 16.72
N GLY A 14 15.00 -8.29 16.33
CA GLY A 14 15.18 -7.09 15.50
C GLY A 14 14.69 -7.28 14.07
N GLY A 15 13.38 -7.45 13.90
CA GLY A 15 12.67 -7.61 12.64
C GLY A 15 12.12 -6.29 12.13
N ASN A 16 11.95 -6.24 10.81
CA ASN A 16 11.55 -5.08 10.02
C ASN A 16 10.56 -4.14 10.72
N ALA A 17 10.84 -2.83 10.63
CA ALA A 17 9.94 -1.80 11.14
C ALA A 17 8.63 -1.84 10.35
N VAL A 18 7.65 -2.55 10.87
CA VAL A 18 6.28 -2.56 10.36
C VAL A 18 5.59 -1.31 10.88
N GLU A 19 5.29 -0.38 9.98
CA GLU A 19 4.48 0.79 10.29
C GLU A 19 3.06 0.57 9.78
N VAL A 20 2.05 0.84 10.63
CA VAL A 20 0.64 0.70 10.25
C VAL A 20 0.01 2.07 10.22
N LEU A 21 -0.52 2.45 9.06
CA LEU A 21 -1.31 3.66 8.86
C LEU A 21 -2.79 3.32 8.98
N ASP A 22 -3.33 3.52 10.18
CA ASP A 22 -4.72 3.23 10.55
C ASP A 22 -5.61 4.48 10.67
N GLY A 23 -5.06 5.65 10.32
CA GLY A 23 -5.73 6.94 10.41
C GLY A 23 -5.75 7.57 11.81
N SER A 24 -5.16 6.94 12.83
CA SER A 24 -5.16 7.44 14.21
C SER A 24 -4.52 8.83 14.33
N ASN A 25 -3.37 9.06 13.67
CA ASN A 25 -2.70 10.37 13.61
C ASN A 25 -3.59 11.47 13.00
N ILE A 26 -4.41 11.14 11.99
CA ILE A 26 -5.33 12.11 11.37
C ILE A 26 -6.46 12.44 12.36
N MET A 27 -7.01 11.44 13.05
CA MET A 27 -8.03 11.66 14.09
C MET A 27 -7.50 12.51 15.24
N GLU A 28 -6.25 12.29 15.66
CA GLU A 28 -5.60 13.08 16.71
C GLU A 28 -5.41 14.54 16.27
N LEU A 29 -4.90 14.76 15.04
CA LEU A 29 -4.72 16.10 14.48
C LEU A 29 -6.04 16.88 14.47
N VAL A 30 -7.10 16.31 13.90
CA VAL A 30 -8.41 16.97 13.78
C VAL A 30 -9.10 17.12 15.14
N GLY A 31 -8.94 16.14 16.04
CA GLY A 31 -9.49 16.16 17.39
C GLY A 31 -8.89 17.25 18.28
N ASN A 32 -7.62 17.62 18.05
CA ASN A 32 -6.99 18.74 18.73
C ASN A 32 -7.38 20.08 18.06
N LYS A 33 -8.46 20.68 18.57
CA LYS A 33 -9.05 21.90 18.00
C LYS A 33 -8.07 23.05 17.82
N ASP A 34 -7.11 23.23 18.73
CA ASP A 34 -6.15 24.34 18.67
C ASP A 34 -5.08 24.09 17.61
N VAL A 35 -4.49 22.89 17.61
CA VAL A 35 -3.49 22.48 16.60
C VAL A 35 -4.11 22.50 15.20
N PHE A 36 -5.29 21.92 15.04
CA PHE A 36 -6.00 21.92 13.76
C PHE A 36 -6.35 23.33 13.30
N SER A 37 -6.84 24.19 14.20
CA SER A 37 -7.14 25.58 13.84
C SER A 37 -5.88 26.34 13.40
N ASN A 38 -4.74 26.13 14.05
CA ASN A 38 -3.49 26.75 13.66
C ASN A 38 -3.00 26.25 12.30
N PHE A 39 -3.08 24.95 12.04
CA PHE A 39 -2.77 24.35 10.74
C PHE A 39 -3.65 24.94 9.63
N VAL A 40 -4.98 24.98 9.85
CA VAL A 40 -5.94 25.56 8.91
C VAL A 40 -5.66 27.03 8.67
N ASN A 41 -5.35 27.80 9.72
CA ASN A 41 -5.02 29.22 9.59
C ASN A 41 -3.81 29.44 8.66
N HIS A 42 -2.75 28.66 8.88
CA HIS A 42 -1.54 28.73 8.06
C HIS A 42 -1.82 28.33 6.62
N LYS A 43 -2.48 27.19 6.40
CA LYS A 43 -2.82 26.72 5.06
C LYS A 43 -3.75 27.67 4.31
N PHE A 44 -4.75 28.23 4.98
CA PHE A 44 -5.63 29.21 4.37
C PHE A 44 -4.86 30.45 3.91
N GLN A 45 -3.92 30.96 4.72
CA GLN A 45 -3.10 32.12 4.37
C GLN A 45 -2.12 31.85 3.21
N GLU A 46 -1.63 30.62 3.07
CA GLU A 46 -0.81 30.22 1.92
C GLU A 46 -1.63 30.19 0.61
N LEU A 47 -2.91 29.85 0.70
CA LEU A 47 -3.80 29.72 -0.45
C LEU A 47 -4.49 31.04 -0.84
N ASP A 48 -4.80 31.90 0.12
CA ASP A 48 -5.43 33.21 -0.08
C ASP A 48 -4.39 34.22 -0.61
N ARG A 49 -4.12 34.15 -1.92
CA ARG A 49 -3.03 34.89 -2.57
C ARG A 49 -3.42 36.34 -2.81
N ASP A 50 -4.70 36.59 -3.09
CA ASP A 50 -5.23 37.95 -3.27
C ASP A 50 -5.56 38.64 -1.92
N LYS A 51 -5.55 37.89 -0.81
CA LYS A 51 -5.79 38.35 0.56
C LYS A 51 -7.17 38.96 0.76
N ASP A 52 -8.17 38.47 0.04
CA ASP A 52 -9.54 38.92 0.18
C ASP A 52 -10.30 38.23 1.34
N GLY A 53 -9.66 37.27 2.00
CA GLY A 53 -10.22 36.53 3.13
C GLY A 53 -11.10 35.36 2.72
N LYS A 54 -11.10 34.98 1.44
CA LYS A 54 -11.81 33.82 0.87
C LYS A 54 -10.91 33.08 -0.12
N LEU A 55 -11.23 31.83 -0.40
CA LEU A 55 -10.51 31.01 -1.37
C LEU A 55 -11.34 30.80 -2.62
N SER A 56 -10.82 31.26 -3.76
CA SER A 56 -11.37 30.96 -5.08
C SER A 56 -10.97 29.55 -5.56
N LEU A 57 -11.67 29.03 -6.56
CA LEU A 57 -11.30 27.78 -7.23
C LEU A 57 -9.85 27.81 -7.77
N THR A 58 -9.43 28.96 -8.30
CA THR A 58 -8.07 29.15 -8.83
C THR A 58 -6.99 29.10 -7.75
N GLU A 59 -7.34 29.42 -6.49
CA GLU A 59 -6.45 29.34 -5.34
C GLU A 59 -6.41 27.94 -4.72
N LEU A 60 -7.53 27.22 -4.74
CA LEU A 60 -7.61 25.84 -4.25
C LEU A 60 -6.99 24.82 -5.21
N GLN A 61 -7.13 25.02 -6.52
CA GLN A 61 -6.72 24.05 -7.54
C GLN A 61 -5.25 23.61 -7.43
N PRO A 62 -4.26 24.50 -7.21
CA PRO A 62 -2.87 24.08 -7.05
C PRO A 62 -2.68 23.10 -5.87
N ALA A 63 -3.29 23.39 -4.72
CA ALA A 63 -3.16 22.52 -3.56
C ALA A 63 -3.82 21.16 -3.75
N VAL A 64 -5.00 21.12 -4.39
CA VAL A 64 -5.66 19.85 -4.74
C VAL A 64 -4.82 19.06 -5.75
N SER A 65 -4.18 19.75 -6.71
CA SER A 65 -3.27 19.12 -7.67
C SER A 65 -2.03 18.54 -6.99
N ASP A 66 -1.40 19.29 -6.08
CA ASP A 66 -0.21 18.87 -5.33
C ASP A 66 -0.51 17.66 -4.45
N ILE A 67 -1.66 17.65 -3.76
CA ILE A 67 -2.12 16.50 -2.98
C ILE A 67 -2.37 15.30 -3.91
N GLY A 68 -3.07 15.50 -5.03
CA GLY A 68 -3.32 14.42 -5.98
C GLY A 68 -2.02 13.81 -6.48
N SER A 69 -1.04 14.63 -6.85
CA SER A 69 0.29 14.17 -7.27
C SER A 69 1.02 13.42 -6.16
N ALA A 70 0.95 13.89 -4.91
CA ALA A 70 1.55 13.21 -3.77
C ALA A 70 0.90 11.85 -3.49
N LEU A 71 -0.37 11.69 -3.83
CA LEU A 71 -1.12 10.43 -3.75
C LEU A 71 -0.99 9.56 -5.02
N GLY A 72 -0.15 9.95 -5.98
CA GLY A 72 0.09 9.20 -7.22
C GLY A 72 -1.05 9.31 -8.25
N LEU A 73 -1.97 10.27 -8.08
CA LEU A 73 -2.94 10.57 -9.13
C LEU A 73 -2.22 11.21 -10.33
N PRO A 74 -2.60 10.82 -11.56
CA PRO A 74 -2.01 11.40 -12.75
C PRO A 74 -2.44 12.86 -12.91
N ALA A 75 -1.62 13.67 -13.56
CA ALA A 75 -1.87 15.10 -13.72
C ALA A 75 -3.25 15.37 -14.36
N LYS A 76 -4.00 16.31 -13.80
CA LYS A 76 -5.31 16.69 -14.33
C LYS A 76 -5.25 17.01 -15.84
N GLY A 77 -6.16 16.43 -16.62
CA GLY A 77 -6.24 16.51 -18.07
C GLY A 77 -5.64 15.32 -18.81
N THR A 78 -4.99 14.37 -18.11
CA THR A 78 -4.41 13.18 -18.74
C THR A 78 -5.38 12.00 -18.85
N ASN A 79 -6.30 11.84 -17.90
CA ASN A 79 -7.32 10.79 -17.92
C ASN A 79 -8.66 11.34 -17.35
N PRO A 80 -9.78 11.20 -18.08
CA PRO A 80 -11.10 11.63 -17.61
C PRO A 80 -11.50 11.06 -16.25
N ASP A 81 -11.12 9.83 -15.93
CA ASP A 81 -11.50 9.16 -14.69
C ASP A 81 -10.78 9.77 -13.47
N SER A 82 -9.49 10.12 -13.62
CA SER A 82 -8.74 10.84 -12.57
C SER A 82 -9.17 12.30 -12.46
N ASP A 83 -9.56 12.92 -13.57
CA ASP A 83 -10.03 14.31 -13.61
C ASP A 83 -11.29 14.50 -12.77
N HIS A 84 -12.16 13.49 -12.76
CA HIS A 84 -13.34 13.44 -11.92
C HIS A 84 -12.99 13.56 -10.43
N ILE A 85 -11.90 12.93 -9.97
CA ILE A 85 -11.45 12.99 -8.57
C ILE A 85 -11.09 14.43 -8.19
N TYR A 86 -10.36 15.14 -9.07
CA TYR A 86 -10.00 16.54 -8.84
C TYR A 86 -11.24 17.45 -8.80
N SER A 87 -12.22 17.24 -9.68
CA SER A 87 -13.46 18.03 -9.66
C SER A 87 -14.30 17.76 -8.42
N GLU A 88 -14.38 16.50 -7.97
CA GLU A 88 -15.18 16.15 -6.79
C GLU A 88 -14.64 16.83 -5.54
N VAL A 89 -13.33 16.79 -5.31
CA VAL A 89 -12.71 17.46 -4.17
C VAL A 89 -12.94 18.98 -4.21
N LEU A 90 -12.82 19.61 -5.38
CA LEU A 90 -13.10 21.06 -5.53
C LEU A 90 -14.58 21.39 -5.32
N ASN A 91 -15.49 20.48 -5.71
CA ASN A 91 -16.92 20.63 -5.50
C ASN A 91 -17.28 20.54 -4.02
N GLU A 92 -16.64 19.67 -3.25
CA GLU A 92 -16.82 19.60 -1.79
C GLU A 92 -16.50 20.94 -1.10
N PHE A 93 -15.42 21.62 -1.52
CA PHE A 93 -15.09 22.95 -0.97
C PHE A 93 -16.08 24.05 -1.39
N THR A 94 -16.58 24.00 -2.62
CA THR A 94 -17.42 25.07 -3.20
C THR A 94 -18.92 24.80 -3.13
N HIS A 95 -19.33 23.65 -2.58
CA HIS A 95 -20.70 23.13 -2.61
C HIS A 95 -21.32 23.17 -4.02
N GLY A 96 -20.49 23.00 -5.05
CA GLY A 96 -20.88 23.05 -6.47
C GLY A 96 -21.28 24.44 -7.01
N LYS A 97 -21.08 25.53 -6.26
CA LYS A 97 -21.60 26.86 -6.63
C LYS A 97 -20.60 27.84 -7.28
N GLN A 98 -19.39 27.41 -7.64
CA GLN A 98 -18.30 28.28 -8.14
C GLN A 98 -18.14 29.58 -7.31
N GLU A 99 -18.45 29.54 -6.02
CA GLU A 99 -18.35 30.67 -5.11
C GLU A 99 -16.99 30.63 -4.37
N LYS A 100 -16.57 31.79 -3.83
CA LYS A 100 -15.40 31.88 -2.96
C LYS A 100 -15.71 31.26 -1.60
N VAL A 101 -14.79 30.44 -1.08
CA VAL A 101 -14.91 29.67 0.16
C VAL A 101 -14.37 30.48 1.33
N SER A 102 -15.18 30.71 2.35
CA SER A 102 -14.71 31.37 3.58
C SER A 102 -13.77 30.46 4.38
N LYS A 103 -13.01 31.06 5.29
CA LYS A 103 -12.13 30.32 6.19
C LYS A 103 -12.85 29.29 7.07
N THR A 104 -14.07 29.59 7.49
CA THR A 104 -14.87 28.67 8.31
C THR A 104 -15.29 27.46 7.48
N GLU A 105 -15.79 27.69 6.26
CA GLU A 105 -16.18 26.61 5.34
C GLU A 105 -14.98 25.75 4.96
N PHE A 106 -13.84 26.37 4.63
CA PHE A 106 -12.60 25.64 4.35
C PHE A 106 -12.18 24.73 5.51
N LYS A 107 -12.30 25.23 6.75
CA LYS A 107 -11.98 24.45 7.95
C LYS A 107 -12.91 23.23 8.11
N GLU A 108 -14.21 23.43 7.93
CA GLU A 108 -15.22 22.39 8.09
C GLU A 108 -15.05 21.30 7.03
N VAL A 109 -14.96 21.68 5.76
CA VAL A 109 -14.76 20.74 4.65
C VAL A 109 -13.44 19.98 4.80
N LEU A 110 -12.34 20.67 5.14
CA LEU A 110 -11.06 20.00 5.36
C LEU A 110 -11.11 19.01 6.53
N SER A 111 -11.82 19.35 7.61
CA SER A 111 -12.06 18.45 8.74
C SER A 111 -12.80 17.19 8.29
N ASP A 112 -13.90 17.36 7.54
CA ASP A 112 -14.73 16.24 7.09
C ASP A 112 -13.98 15.32 6.13
N ILE A 113 -13.19 15.87 5.20
CA ILE A 113 -12.32 15.10 4.30
C ILE A 113 -11.30 14.29 5.11
N LEU A 114 -10.58 14.92 6.04
CA LEU A 114 -9.56 14.26 6.86
C LEU A 114 -10.17 13.16 7.75
N LEU A 115 -11.34 13.42 8.36
CA LEU A 115 -12.05 12.41 9.15
C LEU A 115 -12.55 11.26 8.28
N GLY A 116 -13.01 11.55 7.05
CA GLY A 116 -13.36 10.55 6.05
C GLY A 116 -12.18 9.65 5.68
N MET A 117 -11.00 10.24 5.42
CA MET A 117 -9.75 9.51 5.19
C MET A 117 -9.37 8.65 6.39
N ALA A 118 -9.43 9.22 7.59
CA ALA A 118 -9.12 8.50 8.83
C ALA A 118 -10.07 7.32 9.06
N ALA A 119 -11.37 7.50 8.79
CA ALA A 119 -12.35 6.42 8.87
C ALA A 119 -12.11 5.34 7.80
N GLY A 120 -11.67 5.74 6.61
CA GLY A 120 -11.24 4.83 5.54
C GLY A 120 -10.06 3.98 5.96
N LEU A 121 -8.98 4.60 6.44
CA LEU A 121 -7.77 3.92 6.93
C LEU A 121 -8.05 3.05 8.16
N LYS A 122 -8.97 3.46 9.03
CA LYS A 122 -9.38 2.64 10.16
C LYS A 122 -10.09 1.36 9.73
N ARG A 123 -10.83 1.42 8.62
CA ARG A 123 -11.51 0.24 8.04
C ARG A 123 -10.53 -0.64 7.27
N ASP A 124 -9.60 -0.01 6.56
CA ASP A 124 -8.64 -0.67 5.68
C ASP A 124 -7.25 -0.06 5.90
N PRO A 125 -6.51 -0.53 6.92
CA PRO A 125 -5.22 0.03 7.28
C PRO A 125 -4.16 -0.32 6.24
N ILE A 126 -3.25 0.61 6.00
CA ILE A 126 -2.10 0.40 5.12
C ILE A 126 -0.91 -0.02 5.97
N VAL A 127 -0.35 -1.18 5.69
CA VAL A 127 0.86 -1.70 6.31
C VAL A 127 2.05 -1.35 5.42
N ILE A 128 3.03 -0.66 5.99
CA ILE A 128 4.29 -0.30 5.36
C ILE A 128 5.36 -1.23 5.92
N LEU A 129 5.94 -2.03 5.02
CA LEU A 129 7.03 -2.95 5.28
C LEU A 129 8.29 -2.41 4.62
N ARG A 130 9.37 -2.33 5.39
CA ARG A 130 10.71 -2.11 4.85
C ARG A 130 11.37 -3.47 4.68
N ILE A 131 11.71 -3.84 3.46
CA ILE A 131 12.39 -5.09 3.13
C ILE A 131 13.85 -4.77 2.84
N ASP A 132 14.75 -5.25 3.71
CA ASP A 132 16.19 -5.01 3.62
C ASP A 132 17.05 -6.27 3.50
N GLY A 133 16.39 -7.41 3.25
CA GLY A 133 17.04 -8.69 3.01
C GLY A 133 17.31 -9.52 4.27
N GLU A 134 17.07 -9.01 5.48
CA GLU A 134 17.27 -9.79 6.72
C GLU A 134 16.32 -10.99 6.79
N ASP A 135 15.03 -10.80 6.54
CA ASP A 135 14.03 -11.88 6.54
C ASP A 135 14.34 -12.94 5.47
N LEU A 136 14.82 -12.51 4.29
CA LEU A 136 15.27 -13.43 3.25
C LEU A 136 16.50 -14.21 3.69
N LEU A 137 17.47 -13.56 4.34
CA LEU A 137 18.65 -14.23 4.88
C LEU A 137 18.28 -15.24 5.98
N GLU A 138 17.33 -14.90 6.86
CA GLU A 138 16.79 -15.82 7.85
C GLU A 138 16.13 -17.03 7.19
N PHE A 139 15.25 -16.80 6.21
CA PHE A 139 14.60 -17.86 5.43
C PHE A 139 15.61 -18.82 4.80
N LEU A 140 16.64 -18.29 4.12
CA LEU A 140 17.66 -19.11 3.43
C LEU A 140 18.50 -19.98 4.38
N ASN A 141 18.63 -19.57 5.64
CA ASN A 141 19.34 -20.32 6.68
C ASN A 141 18.39 -21.16 7.56
N GLY A 142 17.08 -21.03 7.36
CA GLY A 142 16.05 -21.72 8.10
C GLY A 142 15.79 -23.14 7.62
N PRO A 143 15.16 -23.99 8.47
CA PRO A 143 14.83 -25.36 8.11
C PRO A 143 13.70 -25.47 7.07
N SER A 144 12.95 -24.39 6.83
CA SER A 144 11.89 -24.33 5.82
C SER A 144 12.42 -24.12 4.40
N TYR A 145 13.68 -23.68 4.24
CA TYR A 145 14.27 -23.36 2.93
C TYR A 145 14.12 -24.49 1.92
N GLU A 146 14.75 -25.65 2.18
CA GLU A 146 14.76 -26.77 1.24
C GLU A 146 13.36 -27.28 0.90
N PRO A 147 12.47 -27.63 1.86
CA PRO A 147 11.16 -28.17 1.52
C PRO A 147 10.30 -27.18 0.71
N GLU A 148 10.43 -25.88 0.98
CA GLU A 148 9.67 -24.84 0.27
C GLU A 148 10.19 -24.63 -1.16
N ILE A 149 11.51 -24.51 -1.34
CA ILE A 149 12.10 -24.35 -2.68
C ILE A 149 11.93 -25.60 -3.54
N VAL A 150 12.01 -26.81 -2.96
CA VAL A 150 11.70 -28.06 -3.67
C VAL A 150 10.24 -28.10 -4.12
N SER A 151 9.31 -27.66 -3.26
CA SER A 151 7.89 -27.56 -3.61
C SER A 151 7.66 -26.57 -4.75
N ILE A 152 8.32 -25.41 -4.70
CA ILE A 152 8.25 -24.38 -5.75
C ILE A 152 8.84 -24.92 -7.06
N PHE A 153 10.02 -25.55 -7.03
CA PHE A 153 10.67 -26.14 -8.20
C PHE A 153 9.73 -27.12 -8.91
N SER A 154 9.12 -28.04 -8.16
CA SER A 154 8.17 -29.03 -8.69
C SER A 154 6.95 -28.40 -9.39
N GLN A 155 6.57 -27.17 -9.01
CA GLN A 155 5.44 -26.45 -9.61
C GLN A 155 5.84 -25.66 -10.88
N ILE A 156 7.10 -25.27 -11.01
CA ILE A 156 7.58 -24.40 -12.10
C ILE A 156 8.43 -25.12 -13.15
N GLU A 157 8.96 -26.30 -12.81
CA GLU A 157 9.82 -27.12 -13.65
C GLU A 157 9.12 -27.44 -14.98
N SER A 158 9.80 -27.12 -16.08
CA SER A 158 9.32 -27.45 -17.43
C SER A 158 10.50 -27.64 -18.37
N PRO A 159 10.42 -28.57 -19.35
CA PRO A 159 11.58 -28.99 -20.15
C PRO A 159 12.24 -27.91 -21.03
N GLN A 160 11.59 -26.77 -21.23
CA GLN A 160 12.05 -25.72 -22.16
C GLN A 160 12.62 -24.47 -21.46
N LYS A 161 12.60 -24.39 -20.13
CA LYS A 161 13.03 -23.19 -19.39
C LYS A 161 14.50 -23.24 -19.04
N SER A 162 15.18 -22.11 -19.18
CA SER A 162 16.54 -21.95 -18.67
C SER A 162 16.55 -21.92 -17.14
N LEU A 163 17.71 -22.24 -16.53
CA LEU A 163 17.91 -22.10 -15.09
C LEU A 163 17.59 -20.68 -14.61
N HIS A 164 17.96 -19.68 -15.40
CA HIS A 164 17.68 -18.27 -15.14
C HIS A 164 16.17 -18.00 -15.01
N ASP A 165 15.37 -18.50 -15.95
CA ASP A 165 13.91 -18.31 -15.94
C ASP A 165 13.24 -19.06 -14.78
N LEU A 166 13.81 -20.21 -14.38
CA LEU A 166 13.35 -20.98 -13.23
C LEU A 166 13.62 -20.23 -11.92
N ILE A 167 14.80 -19.62 -11.76
CA ILE A 167 15.13 -18.84 -10.57
C ILE A 167 14.22 -17.60 -10.45
N ILE A 168 14.02 -16.85 -11.54
CA ILE A 168 13.09 -15.69 -11.53
C ILE A 168 11.68 -16.13 -11.14
N GLN A 169 11.20 -17.23 -11.71
CA GLN A 169 9.87 -17.74 -11.36
C GLN A 169 9.79 -18.18 -9.91
N ALA A 170 10.82 -18.84 -9.38
CA ALA A 170 10.83 -19.23 -7.98
C ALA A 170 10.87 -18.02 -7.04
N LEU A 171 11.67 -16.99 -7.35
CA LEU A 171 11.66 -15.72 -6.61
C LEU A 171 10.26 -15.07 -6.64
N SER A 172 9.55 -15.17 -7.77
CA SER A 172 8.18 -14.66 -7.89
C SER A 172 7.13 -15.44 -7.09
N LYS A 173 7.46 -16.65 -6.62
CA LYS A 173 6.61 -17.48 -5.77
C LYS A 173 6.83 -17.23 -4.28
N LEU A 174 7.96 -16.63 -3.92
CA LEU A 174 8.19 -16.11 -2.58
C LEU A 174 7.47 -14.77 -2.42
N ASN A 175 7.07 -14.46 -1.21
CA ASN A 175 6.30 -13.28 -0.86
C ASN A 175 7.07 -12.40 0.14
N VAL A 176 6.40 -11.36 0.63
CA VAL A 176 6.96 -10.42 1.60
C VAL A 176 7.32 -11.08 2.94
N ASP A 177 6.67 -12.20 3.30
CA ASP A 177 6.95 -12.98 4.51
C ASP A 177 8.31 -13.68 4.44
N GLN A 178 8.77 -14.06 3.24
CA GLN A 178 10.14 -14.55 3.03
C GLN A 178 11.13 -13.42 2.67
N GLY A 179 10.75 -12.15 2.89
CA GLY A 179 11.64 -11.00 2.68
C GLY A 179 11.92 -10.67 1.22
N ILE A 180 11.04 -11.09 0.30
CA ILE A 180 11.15 -10.75 -1.13
C ILE A 180 10.14 -9.65 -1.48
N PRO A 181 10.59 -8.49 -2.00
CA PRO A 181 9.68 -7.49 -2.51
C PRO A 181 8.91 -7.99 -3.74
N PRO A 182 7.71 -7.48 -4.03
CA PRO A 182 6.92 -7.90 -5.18
C PRO A 182 7.71 -7.85 -6.49
N THR A 183 8.06 -9.01 -7.03
CA THR A 183 8.84 -9.12 -8.28
C THR A 183 8.03 -8.75 -9.53
N SER A 184 6.73 -8.45 -9.38
CA SER A 184 5.92 -7.84 -10.44
C SER A 184 6.31 -6.38 -10.70
N ASP A 185 6.97 -5.72 -9.74
CA ASP A 185 7.44 -4.36 -9.91
C ASP A 185 8.69 -4.31 -10.80
N SER A 186 8.63 -3.52 -11.88
CA SER A 186 9.72 -3.40 -12.84
C SER A 186 11.00 -2.83 -12.22
N TRP A 187 10.88 -1.95 -11.22
CA TRP A 187 12.03 -1.38 -10.53
C TRP A 187 12.73 -2.47 -9.70
N VAL A 188 11.97 -3.33 -9.00
CA VAL A 188 12.53 -4.44 -8.21
C VAL A 188 13.29 -5.41 -9.12
N ILE A 189 12.73 -5.76 -10.27
CA ILE A 189 13.41 -6.63 -11.23
C ILE A 189 14.74 -6.03 -11.70
N SER A 190 14.72 -4.80 -12.20
CA SER A 190 15.92 -4.19 -12.82
C SER A 190 17.01 -3.80 -11.82
N ASN A 191 16.67 -3.46 -10.57
CA ASN A 191 17.63 -2.96 -9.59
C ASN A 191 18.05 -4.01 -8.56
N ILE A 192 17.20 -5.00 -8.27
CA ILE A 192 17.45 -6.01 -7.24
C ILE A 192 17.69 -7.40 -7.88
N VAL A 193 16.77 -7.89 -8.70
CA VAL A 193 16.77 -9.28 -9.16
C VAL A 193 17.75 -9.53 -10.32
N GLU A 194 17.66 -8.79 -11.43
CA GLU A 194 18.56 -8.95 -12.59
C GLU A 194 20.04 -8.78 -12.21
N PRO A 195 20.42 -7.76 -11.40
CA PRO A 195 21.81 -7.59 -11.02
C PRO A 195 22.33 -8.66 -10.05
N ALA A 196 21.45 -9.41 -9.37
CA ALA A 196 21.82 -10.57 -8.57
C ALA A 196 22.07 -11.80 -9.47
N LEU A 197 21.34 -11.95 -10.56
CA LEU A 197 21.49 -13.04 -11.53
C LEU A 197 22.77 -12.92 -12.38
N LEU A 198 23.23 -11.70 -12.67
CA LEU A 198 24.46 -11.45 -13.42
C LEU A 198 25.77 -11.80 -12.67
N SER A 199 25.68 -12.10 -11.37
CA SER A 199 26.86 -12.35 -10.54
C SER A 199 27.51 -13.73 -10.73
N GLU A 200 26.90 -14.65 -11.51
CA GLU A 200 27.47 -15.97 -11.80
C GLU A 200 27.62 -16.20 -13.32
N HIS A 201 28.88 -16.37 -13.77
CA HIS A 201 29.23 -17.06 -15.01
C HIS A 201 29.59 -18.51 -14.64
N GLY A 202 28.96 -19.54 -15.23
CA GLY A 202 29.56 -20.87 -15.06
C GLY A 202 28.79 -22.14 -15.43
N HIS A 203 27.51 -22.12 -15.78
CA HIS A 203 26.79 -23.37 -16.08
C HIS A 203 26.50 -23.53 -17.58
N ASP A 204 27.06 -24.60 -18.14
CA ASP A 204 26.90 -25.08 -19.50
C ASP A 204 25.39 -25.29 -19.80
N LEU A 205 24.85 -24.48 -20.72
CA LEU A 205 23.42 -24.28 -20.96
C LEU A 205 22.68 -25.52 -21.51
N ASP A 206 23.39 -26.62 -21.74
CA ASP A 206 22.87 -27.85 -22.37
C ASP A 206 22.59 -29.02 -21.40
N LYS A 207 22.75 -28.83 -20.08
CA LYS A 207 22.43 -29.89 -19.10
C LYS A 207 21.04 -29.71 -18.48
N PRO A 208 20.27 -30.80 -18.30
CA PRO A 208 19.04 -30.76 -17.52
C PRO A 208 19.36 -30.28 -16.11
N VAL A 209 18.65 -29.25 -15.67
CA VAL A 209 18.78 -28.70 -14.31
C VAL A 209 18.26 -29.76 -13.34
N SER A 210 19.15 -30.37 -12.55
CA SER A 210 18.71 -31.24 -11.45
C SER A 210 18.19 -30.39 -10.29
N GLN A 211 17.35 -30.98 -9.43
CA GLN A 211 16.82 -30.31 -8.26
C GLN A 211 17.94 -29.79 -7.34
N GLU A 212 19.02 -30.55 -7.17
CA GLU A 212 20.17 -30.18 -6.34
C GLU A 212 20.89 -28.95 -6.90
N ILE A 213 21.13 -28.93 -8.22
CA ILE A 213 21.74 -27.78 -8.91
C ILE A 213 20.84 -26.55 -8.74
N PHE A 214 19.53 -26.72 -8.91
CA PHE A 214 18.58 -25.62 -8.73
C PHE A 214 18.60 -25.07 -7.29
N LEU A 215 18.61 -25.93 -6.27
CA LEU A 215 18.63 -25.52 -4.87
C LEU A 215 19.91 -24.73 -4.51
N GLU A 216 21.07 -25.17 -4.98
CA GLU A 216 22.33 -24.49 -4.73
C GLU A 216 22.37 -23.13 -5.44
N GLU A 217 22.00 -23.09 -6.72
CA GLU A 217 22.02 -21.87 -7.53
C GLU A 217 20.98 -20.85 -7.06
N PHE A 218 19.76 -21.30 -6.72
CA PHE A 218 18.74 -20.46 -6.13
C PHE A 218 19.24 -19.81 -4.84
N LYS A 219 19.91 -20.58 -3.96
CA LYS A 219 20.45 -20.05 -2.69
C LYS A 219 21.46 -18.95 -2.93
N LYS A 220 22.38 -19.12 -3.88
CA LYS A 220 23.39 -18.11 -4.23
C LYS A 220 22.73 -16.82 -4.73
N VAL A 221 21.79 -16.93 -5.66
CA VAL A 221 21.07 -15.77 -6.21
C VAL A 221 20.27 -15.07 -5.11
N ALA A 222 19.53 -15.81 -4.29
CA ALA A 222 18.75 -15.25 -3.20
C ALA A 222 19.63 -14.56 -2.12
N LEU A 223 20.83 -15.09 -1.84
CA LEU A 223 21.82 -14.40 -0.98
C LEU A 223 22.31 -13.10 -1.62
N SER A 224 22.53 -13.08 -2.93
CA SER A 224 22.90 -11.88 -3.69
C SER A 224 21.77 -10.84 -3.66
N VAL A 225 20.51 -11.28 -3.80
CA VAL A 225 19.31 -10.44 -3.63
C VAL A 225 19.26 -9.86 -2.22
N ALA A 226 19.45 -10.66 -1.17
CA ALA A 226 19.46 -10.18 0.21
C ALA A 226 20.54 -9.10 0.45
N ASN A 227 21.75 -9.31 -0.08
CA ASN A 227 22.82 -8.31 0.00
C ASN A 227 22.47 -7.01 -0.72
N ARG A 228 21.80 -7.08 -1.89
CA ARG A 228 21.34 -5.89 -2.60
C ARG A 228 20.24 -5.15 -1.85
N LEU A 229 19.31 -5.87 -1.23
CA LEU A 229 18.27 -5.27 -0.39
C LEU A 229 18.86 -4.57 0.85
N LYS A 230 20.00 -5.04 1.35
CA LYS A 230 20.71 -4.37 2.44
C LYS A 230 21.29 -3.01 2.01
N GLU A 231 21.79 -2.93 0.78
CA GLU A 231 22.29 -1.69 0.19
C GLU A 231 21.16 -0.76 -0.26
N GLN A 232 20.10 -1.34 -0.81
CA GLN A 232 18.94 -0.65 -1.38
C GLN A 232 17.63 -1.29 -0.87
N PRO A 233 17.21 -0.94 0.36
CA PRO A 233 15.99 -1.46 0.94
C PRO A 233 14.77 -1.02 0.14
N VAL A 234 13.79 -1.92 0.01
CA VAL A 234 12.54 -1.66 -0.70
C VAL A 234 11.43 -1.42 0.30
N ILE A 235 10.66 -0.35 0.09
CA ILE A 235 9.45 -0.08 0.87
C ILE A 235 8.26 -0.67 0.12
N VAL A 236 7.54 -1.56 0.79
CA VAL A 236 6.31 -2.18 0.28
C VAL A 236 5.15 -1.69 1.13
N ALA A 237 4.13 -1.14 0.49
CA ALA A 237 2.88 -0.80 1.15
C ALA A 237 1.79 -1.76 0.65
N HIS A 238 1.05 -2.37 1.56
CA HIS A 238 -0.14 -3.16 1.22
C HIS A 238 -1.30 -2.83 2.14
N SER A 239 -2.52 -3.03 1.66
CA SER A 239 -3.72 -2.99 2.49
C SER A 239 -3.93 -4.38 3.10
N GLU A 240 -4.13 -4.46 4.41
CA GLU A 240 -4.58 -5.70 5.05
C GLU A 240 -6.11 -5.67 5.19
N SER A 241 -6.82 -6.30 4.25
CA SER A 241 -8.25 -6.54 4.44
C SER A 241 -8.45 -7.68 5.45
N THR A 242 -8.44 -7.37 6.74
CA THR A 242 -8.89 -8.35 7.76
C THR A 242 -10.41 -8.47 7.70
N PHE A 243 -10.91 -9.42 6.90
CA PHE A 243 -12.34 -9.73 6.87
C PHE A 243 -12.73 -10.51 8.13
N ASP A 244 -13.06 -9.79 9.19
CA ASP A 244 -13.49 -10.36 10.48
C ASP A 244 -14.99 -10.74 10.52
N GLY A 245 -15.70 -10.56 9.39
CA GLY A 245 -17.14 -10.83 9.27
C GLY A 245 -18.03 -9.88 10.08
N ASN A 246 -17.46 -8.90 10.78
CA ASN A 246 -18.19 -8.01 11.68
C ASN A 246 -19.02 -6.98 10.88
N GLY A 247 -18.56 -6.61 9.68
CA GLY A 247 -19.34 -5.84 8.71
C GLY A 247 -20.62 -6.56 8.29
N VAL A 248 -20.53 -7.86 7.97
CA VAL A 248 -21.68 -8.72 7.65
C VAL A 248 -22.57 -8.88 8.88
N LYS A 249 -21.98 -9.11 10.07
CA LYS A 249 -22.73 -9.21 11.33
C LYS A 249 -23.53 -7.94 11.62
N ARG A 250 -22.95 -6.75 11.40
CA ARG A 250 -23.63 -5.45 11.54
C ARG A 250 -24.77 -5.29 10.53
N LEU A 251 -24.54 -5.69 9.28
CA LEU A 251 -25.51 -5.61 8.19
C LEU A 251 -26.71 -6.54 8.45
N LEU A 252 -26.45 -7.77 8.95
CA LEU A 252 -27.48 -8.73 9.34
C LEU A 252 -28.22 -8.34 10.64
N SER A 253 -27.57 -7.59 11.54
CA SER A 253 -28.17 -7.16 12.80
C SER A 253 -29.06 -5.92 12.66
N ASN A 254 -28.95 -5.18 11.55
CA ASN A 254 -29.73 -3.97 11.30
C ASN A 254 -30.65 -4.15 10.09
N LYS A 255 -31.93 -4.46 10.36
CA LYS A 255 -32.98 -4.67 9.34
C LYS A 255 -33.10 -3.52 8.33
N PHE A 256 -32.76 -2.29 8.74
CA PHE A 256 -32.80 -1.09 7.90
C PHE A 256 -31.68 -1.01 6.85
N GLU A 257 -30.50 -1.59 7.14
CA GLU A 257 -29.37 -1.60 6.20
C GLU A 257 -29.52 -2.71 5.14
N LEU A 258 -30.22 -3.80 5.45
CA LEU A 258 -30.59 -4.84 4.49
C LEU A 258 -31.54 -4.33 3.39
N ASP A 259 -32.50 -3.46 3.74
CA ASP A 259 -33.44 -2.87 2.77
C ASP A 259 -32.74 -1.92 1.78
N LYS A 260 -31.65 -1.24 2.19
CA LYS A 260 -30.83 -0.40 1.29
C LYS A 260 -30.06 -1.22 0.25
N VAL A 261 -29.56 -2.40 0.63
CA VAL A 261 -28.88 -3.31 -0.32
C VAL A 261 -29.89 -3.88 -1.32
N GLY A 262 -31.12 -4.17 -0.89
CA GLY A 262 -32.22 -4.55 -1.77
C GLY A 262 -32.59 -3.46 -2.79
N LEU A 263 -32.58 -2.18 -2.39
CA LEU A 263 -32.78 -1.04 -3.28
C LEU A 263 -31.63 -0.87 -4.30
N PHE A 264 -30.40 -1.15 -3.89
CA PHE A 264 -29.22 -1.08 -4.77
C PHE A 264 -29.24 -2.20 -5.85
N SER A 265 -29.61 -3.42 -5.47
CA SER A 265 -29.83 -4.52 -6.42
C SER A 265 -31.04 -4.29 -7.34
N PHE A 266 -32.08 -3.60 -6.85
CA PHE A 266 -33.22 -3.23 -7.69
C PHE A 266 -32.82 -2.21 -8.76
N TRP A 267 -32.01 -1.19 -8.44
CA TRP A 267 -31.58 -0.16 -9.40
C TRP A 267 -30.67 -0.70 -10.52
N ILE A 268 -29.76 -1.64 -10.21
CA ILE A 268 -28.89 -2.30 -11.21
C ILE A 268 -29.68 -3.18 -12.18
N SER A 269 -30.87 -3.67 -11.80
CA SER A 269 -31.71 -4.49 -12.68
C SER A 269 -32.58 -3.68 -13.65
N ILE A 270 -32.58 -2.35 -13.56
CA ILE A 270 -33.41 -1.44 -14.39
C ILE A 270 -32.58 -0.51 -15.30
N THR A 271 -31.25 -0.69 -15.35
CA THR A 271 -30.32 -0.09 -16.31
C THR A 271 -29.65 -1.17 -17.12
#